data_AF-A0A1H9KF77-F1
#
_entry.id   AF-A0A1H9KF77-F1
#
_cell.length_a   1.000
_cell.length_b   1.000
_cell.length_c   1.000
_cell.angle_alpha   90.00
_cell.angle_beta   90.00
_cell.angle_gamma   90.00
#
_symmetry.space_group_name_H-M   'P 1'
#
loop_
_entity.id
_entity.type
_entity.pdbx_description
1 polymer ?
#
loop_
_entity_poly.entity_id
_entity_poly.type
_entity_poly.pdbx_seq_one_letter_code
_entity_poly.pdbx_strand_id
1 'polypeptide(L)'
;MDMKRAIQVKAALTKAFSIVAVCFSMSILFIGVFCAVTSFSVEGLELVKIWLTFFILGGITFFRIMIDDTQWAKSKPFFVKNIIFLPLYLVVTLIMAMSIVGMQEILARPYLVLVYAVIFLVTFTVRQLAGYIIEKAKTDLMNDALESFQKEHSWDEEE
;
A
#
# COMPACT_ATOMS: atom_id res chain seq x y z
N MET A 1 -17.97 2.78 -22.33
CA MET A 1 -16.69 2.80 -21.59
C MET A 1 -15.63 2.26 -22.53
N ASP A 2 -14.61 3.04 -22.88
CA ASP A 2 -13.58 2.61 -23.85
C ASP A 2 -12.89 1.32 -23.38
N MET A 3 -12.66 0.38 -24.31
CA MET A 3 -12.04 -0.91 -24.03
C MET A 3 -10.70 -0.77 -23.28
N LYS A 4 -9.93 0.29 -23.59
CA LYS A 4 -8.69 0.64 -22.87
C LYS A 4 -8.92 0.99 -21.39
N ARG A 5 -9.96 1.77 -21.08
CA ARG A 5 -10.31 2.12 -19.69
C ARG A 5 -10.77 0.89 -18.90
N ALA A 6 -11.52 -0.01 -19.54
CA ALA A 6 -11.96 -1.25 -18.91
C ALA A 6 -10.77 -2.14 -18.50
N ILE A 7 -9.78 -2.28 -19.38
CA ILE A 7 -8.55 -3.04 -19.10
C ILE A 7 -7.76 -2.40 -17.96
N GLN A 8 -7.59 -1.08 -17.96
CA GLN A 8 -6.90 -0.34 -16.89
C GLN A 8 -7.58 -0.53 -15.53
N VAL A 9 -8.91 -0.36 -15.46
CA VAL A 9 -9.67 -0.55 -14.23
C VAL A 9 -9.53 -1.98 -13.71
N LYS A 10 -9.62 -2.98 -14.59
CA LYS A 10 -9.45 -4.39 -14.20
C LYS A 10 -8.05 -4.64 -13.64
N ALA A 11 -7.01 -4.15 -14.30
CA ALA A 11 -5.63 -4.31 -13.85
C ALA A 11 -5.38 -3.63 -12.50
N ALA A 12 -5.90 -2.41 -12.32
CA ALA A 12 -5.82 -1.68 -11.06
C ALA A 12 -6.54 -2.43 -9.92
N LEU A 13 -7.73 -2.97 -10.20
CA LEU A 13 -8.50 -3.74 -9.23
C LEU A 13 -7.77 -5.03 -8.81
N THR A 14 -7.26 -5.80 -9.77
CA THR A 14 -6.50 -7.03 -9.48
C THR A 14 -5.25 -6.74 -8.67
N LYS A 15 -4.53 -5.66 -9.00
CA LYS A 15 -3.33 -5.23 -8.26
C LYS A 15 -3.67 -4.78 -6.85
N ALA A 16 -4.72 -3.97 -6.68
CA ALA A 16 -5.19 -3.55 -5.36
C ALA A 16 -5.60 -4.74 -4.49
N PHE A 17 -6.41 -5.65 -5.06
CA PHE A 17 -6.83 -6.87 -4.39
C PHE A 17 -5.64 -7.73 -3.96
N SER A 18 -4.66 -7.94 -4.85
CA SER A 18 -3.47 -8.75 -4.53
C SER A 18 -2.67 -8.16 -3.36
N ILE A 19 -2.45 -6.84 -3.36
CA ILE A 19 -1.74 -6.15 -2.27
C ILE A 19 -2.49 -6.32 -0.96
N VAL A 20 -3.80 -6.07 -0.97
CA VAL A 20 -4.65 -6.12 0.22
C VAL A 20 -4.77 -7.54 0.75
N ALA A 21 -4.90 -8.53 -0.14
CA ALA A 21 -4.96 -9.94 0.22
C ALA A 21 -3.68 -10.40 0.90
N VAL A 22 -2.50 -10.03 0.38
CA VAL A 22 -1.21 -10.33 1.04
C VAL A 22 -1.15 -9.70 2.42
N CYS A 23 -1.49 -8.40 2.55
CA CYS A 23 -1.47 -7.72 3.84
C CYS A 23 -2.49 -8.32 4.85
N PHE A 24 -3.68 -8.69 4.38
CA PHE A 24 -4.72 -9.33 5.18
C PHE A 24 -4.24 -10.70 5.68
N SER A 25 -3.76 -11.56 4.77
CA SER A 25 -3.25 -12.89 5.12
C SER A 25 -2.11 -12.82 6.13
N MET A 26 -1.14 -11.90 5.94
CA MET A 26 -0.07 -11.68 6.91
C MET A 26 -0.63 -11.24 8.27
N SER A 27 -1.61 -10.33 8.27
CA SER A 27 -2.21 -9.84 9.52
C SER A 27 -2.96 -10.94 10.28
N ILE A 28 -3.73 -11.76 9.57
CA ILE A 28 -4.43 -12.92 10.18
C ILE A 28 -3.43 -13.96 10.70
N LEU A 29 -2.33 -14.21 9.98
CA LEU A 29 -1.26 -15.09 10.47
C LEU A 29 -0.64 -14.54 11.76
N PHE A 30 -0.30 -13.25 11.82
CA PHE A 30 0.24 -12.63 13.03
C PHE A 30 -0.73 -12.70 14.21
N ILE A 31 -2.03 -12.43 13.97
CA ILE A 31 -3.07 -12.54 14.99
C ILE A 31 -3.19 -13.99 15.47
N GLY A 32 -3.20 -14.96 14.55
CA GLY A 32 -3.28 -16.38 14.88
C GLY A 32 -2.10 -16.86 15.73
N VAL A 33 -0.87 -16.47 15.36
CA VAL A 33 0.34 -16.77 16.15
C VAL A 33 0.27 -16.10 17.53
N PHE A 34 -0.15 -14.84 17.60
CA PHE A 34 -0.30 -14.12 18.87
C PHE A 34 -1.29 -14.84 19.79
N CYS A 35 -2.48 -15.17 19.30
CA CYS A 35 -3.51 -15.88 20.05
C CYS A 35 -3.04 -17.26 20.54
N ALA A 36 -2.28 -17.99 19.73
CA ALA A 36 -1.71 -19.27 20.11
C ALA A 36 -0.72 -19.14 21.29
N VAL A 37 0.03 -18.03 21.36
CA VAL A 37 1.03 -17.78 22.41
C VAL A 37 0.40 -17.20 23.67
N THR A 38 -0.63 -16.36 23.55
CA THR A 38 -1.19 -15.61 24.69
C THR A 38 -2.49 -16.17 25.25
N SER A 39 -3.01 -17.27 24.68
CA SER A 39 -4.31 -17.87 25.04
C SER A 39 -5.51 -16.90 24.94
N PHE A 40 -5.34 -15.77 24.25
CA PHE A 40 -6.42 -14.82 23.99
C PHE A 40 -7.26 -15.30 22.81
N SER A 41 -8.57 -15.35 22.99
CA SER A 41 -9.52 -15.61 21.91
C SER A 41 -9.92 -14.31 21.22
N VAL A 42 -9.91 -14.30 19.88
CA VAL A 42 -10.48 -13.19 19.10
C VAL A 42 -11.98 -13.45 18.93
N GLU A 43 -12.81 -12.50 19.34
CA GLU A 43 -14.24 -12.58 19.09
C GLU A 43 -14.54 -12.48 17.59
N GLY A 44 -15.57 -13.19 17.12
CA GLY A 44 -15.95 -13.18 15.70
C GLY A 44 -16.26 -11.77 15.17
N LEU A 45 -16.76 -10.88 16.02
CA LEU A 45 -17.01 -9.48 15.69
C LEU A 45 -15.72 -8.71 15.34
N GLU A 46 -14.61 -9.00 16.01
CA GLU A 46 -13.31 -8.39 15.71
C GLU A 46 -12.78 -8.84 14.34
N LEU A 47 -13.01 -10.10 13.96
CA LEU A 47 -12.66 -10.61 12.63
C LEU A 47 -13.42 -9.86 11.52
N VAL A 48 -14.70 -9.56 11.74
CA VAL A 48 -15.51 -8.76 10.79
C VAL A 48 -14.97 -7.34 10.67
N LYS A 49 -14.60 -6.70 11.78
CA LYS A 49 -13.99 -5.36 11.76
C LYS A 49 -12.66 -5.33 11.02
N ILE A 50 -11.82 -6.35 11.24
CA ILE A 50 -10.55 -6.51 10.49
C ILE A 50 -10.86 -6.62 9.00
N TRP A 51 -11.78 -7.50 8.60
CA TRP A 51 -12.15 -7.66 7.20
C TRP A 51 -12.65 -6.36 6.55
N LEU A 52 -13.53 -5.62 7.23
CA LEU A 52 -14.04 -4.33 6.75
C LEU A 52 -12.92 -3.29 6.61
N THR A 53 -11.95 -3.30 7.52
CA THR A 53 -10.78 -2.40 7.43
C THR A 53 -9.98 -2.70 6.16
N PHE A 54 -9.69 -3.97 5.89
CA PHE A 54 -8.97 -4.36 4.68
C PHE A 54 -9.76 -4.07 3.40
N PHE A 55 -11.09 -4.17 3.44
CA PHE A 55 -11.95 -3.74 2.34
C PHE A 55 -11.80 -2.24 2.05
N ILE A 56 -11.86 -1.38 3.07
CA ILE A 56 -11.66 0.08 2.94
C ILE A 56 -10.25 0.38 2.44
N LEU A 57 -9.22 -0.25 3.01
CA LEU A 57 -7.84 -0.11 2.56
C LEU A 57 -7.66 -0.53 1.10
N GLY A 58 -8.42 -1.53 0.64
CA GLY A 58 -8.47 -1.93 -0.75
C GLY A 58 -9.08 -0.90 -1.67
N GLY A 59 -10.18 -0.27 -1.25
CA GLY A 59 -10.73 0.89 -1.94
C GLY A 59 -9.72 2.02 -2.10
N ILE A 60 -9.07 2.43 -1.01
CA ILE A 60 -8.05 3.48 -1.02
C ILE A 60 -6.88 3.09 -1.95
N THR A 61 -6.42 1.84 -1.87
CA THR A 61 -5.31 1.34 -2.70
C THR A 61 -5.67 1.29 -4.18
N PHE A 62 -6.91 0.92 -4.51
CA PHE A 62 -7.43 0.98 -5.88
C PHE A 62 -7.40 2.41 -6.42
N PHE A 63 -7.96 3.39 -5.69
CA PHE A 63 -7.94 4.78 -6.11
C PHE A 63 -6.52 5.34 -6.24
N ARG A 64 -5.62 4.96 -5.34
CA ARG A 64 -4.20 5.31 -5.45
C ARG A 64 -3.59 4.80 -6.73
N ILE A 65 -3.78 3.53 -7.07
CA ILE A 65 -3.23 2.94 -8.32
C ILE A 65 -3.80 3.66 -9.54
N MET A 66 -5.10 3.98 -9.54
CA MET A 66 -5.72 4.73 -10.63
C MET A 66 -5.14 6.15 -10.78
N ILE A 67 -4.81 6.81 -9.67
CA ILE A 67 -4.17 8.14 -9.68
C ILE A 67 -2.71 8.05 -10.13
N ASP A 68 -1.98 7.00 -9.73
CA ASP A 68 -0.59 6.78 -10.13
C ASP A 68 -0.42 6.66 -11.66
N ASP A 69 -1.44 6.18 -12.38
CA ASP A 69 -1.44 6.07 -13.85
C ASP A 69 -1.74 7.40 -14.58
N THR A 70 -2.09 8.46 -13.85
CA THR A 70 -2.41 9.76 -14.45
C THR A 70 -1.15 10.52 -14.90
N GLN A 71 -1.30 11.40 -15.89
CA GLN A 71 -0.22 12.30 -16.35
C GLN A 71 0.34 13.17 -15.22
N TRP A 72 -0.54 13.58 -14.30
CA TRP A 72 -0.13 14.34 -13.12
C TRP A 72 0.84 13.52 -12.25
N ALA A 73 0.51 12.28 -11.90
CA ALA A 73 1.35 11.47 -11.01
C ALA A 73 2.70 11.11 -11.64
N LYS A 74 2.74 10.87 -12.96
CA LYS A 74 4.00 10.60 -13.69
C LYS A 74 4.99 11.77 -13.64
N SER A 75 4.50 13.00 -13.52
CA SER A 75 5.33 14.21 -13.46
C SER A 75 5.86 14.54 -12.06
N LYS A 76 5.44 13.81 -11.02
CA LYS A 76 5.74 14.14 -9.63
C LYS A 76 6.73 13.14 -9.00
N PRO A 77 7.58 13.60 -8.07
CA PRO A 77 8.44 12.69 -7.30
C PRO A 77 7.64 11.64 -6.55
N PHE A 78 8.21 10.44 -6.42
CA PHE A 78 7.58 9.28 -5.77
C PHE A 78 6.99 9.60 -4.39
N PHE A 79 7.70 10.40 -3.59
CA PHE A 79 7.25 10.75 -2.24
C PHE A 79 5.99 11.64 -2.25
N VAL A 80 5.88 12.57 -3.21
CA VAL A 80 4.77 13.53 -3.29
C VAL A 80 3.46 12.84 -3.61
N LYS A 81 3.46 11.90 -4.57
CA LYS A 81 2.26 11.11 -4.90
C LYS A 81 1.78 10.26 -3.72
N ASN A 82 2.69 9.86 -2.84
CA ASN A 82 2.38 8.97 -1.72
C ASN A 82 1.98 9.69 -0.44
N ILE A 83 2.44 10.93 -0.23
CA ILE A 83 2.04 11.76 0.92
C ILE A 83 0.53 12.04 0.93
N ILE A 84 -0.09 12.18 -0.24
CA ILE A 84 -1.53 12.53 -0.33
C ILE A 84 -2.41 11.43 0.27
N PHE A 85 -2.00 10.17 0.12
CA PHE A 85 -2.74 9.03 0.67
C PHE A 85 -2.35 8.67 2.10
N LEU A 86 -1.24 9.21 2.63
CA LEU A 86 -0.76 8.94 3.98
C LEU A 86 -1.84 9.23 5.05
N PRO A 87 -2.51 10.40 5.07
CA PRO A 87 -3.54 10.68 6.08
C PRO A 87 -4.72 9.70 6.01
N LEU A 88 -5.14 9.31 4.81
CA LEU A 88 -6.23 8.36 4.61
C LEU A 88 -5.86 6.99 5.19
N TYR A 89 -4.67 6.50 4.89
CA TYR A 89 -4.19 5.24 5.44
C TYR A 89 -4.03 5.32 6.96
N LEU A 90 -3.49 6.42 7.49
CA LEU A 90 -3.31 6.63 8.93
C LEU A 90 -4.64 6.60 9.67
N VAL A 91 -5.65 7.34 9.19
CA VAL A 91 -6.98 7.40 9.81
C VAL A 91 -7.60 6.01 9.89
N VAL A 92 -7.56 5.25 8.79
CA VAL A 92 -8.13 3.89 8.77
C VAL A 92 -7.38 2.95 9.72
N THR A 93 -6.05 3.02 9.76
CA THR A 93 -5.25 2.22 10.70
C THR A 93 -5.51 2.60 12.16
N LEU A 94 -5.66 3.88 12.47
CA LEU A 94 -5.99 4.33 13.82
C LEU A 94 -7.40 3.89 14.22
N ILE A 95 -8.40 4.03 13.35
CA ILE A 95 -9.77 3.55 13.62
C ILE A 95 -9.76 2.04 13.91
N MET A 96 -9.01 1.26 13.14
CA MET A 96 -8.86 -0.18 13.36
C MET A 96 -8.22 -0.48 14.72
N ALA A 97 -7.10 0.17 15.03
CA ALA A 97 -6.42 0.01 16.31
C ALA A 97 -7.35 0.37 17.49
N MET A 98 -8.11 1.46 17.35
CA MET A 98 -9.09 1.88 18.36
C MET A 98 -10.25 0.90 18.52
N SER A 99 -10.65 0.26 17.43
CA SER A 99 -11.74 -0.71 17.45
C SER A 99 -11.34 -2.03 18.12
N ILE A 100 -10.06 -2.41 18.06
CA ILE A 100 -9.51 -3.63 18.67
C ILE A 100 -9.19 -3.41 20.14
N VAL A 101 -8.55 -2.29 20.50
CA VAL A 101 -8.18 -2.00 21.89
C VAL A 101 -9.38 -1.57 22.73
N GLY A 102 -10.42 -1.04 22.08
CA GLY A 102 -11.59 -0.49 22.75
C GLY A 102 -11.39 0.96 23.18
N MET A 103 -12.45 1.76 23.03
CA MET A 103 -12.38 3.21 23.26
C MET A 103 -12.09 3.57 24.73
N GLN A 104 -12.54 2.74 25.68
CA GLN A 104 -12.31 2.97 27.11
C GLN A 104 -10.83 2.81 27.50
N GLU A 105 -10.14 1.79 26.96
CA GLU A 105 -8.70 1.58 27.19
C GLU A 105 -7.85 2.70 26.59
N ILE A 106 -8.27 3.25 25.44
CA ILE A 106 -7.58 4.38 24.82
C ILE A 106 -7.76 5.67 25.59
N LEU A 107 -8.95 5.93 26.13
CA LEU A 107 -9.19 7.08 27.00
C LEU A 107 -8.36 6.97 28.30
N ALA A 108 -8.19 5.74 28.82
CA ALA A 108 -7.34 5.49 29.97
C ALA A 108 -5.84 5.58 29.65
N ARG A 109 -5.43 5.22 28.43
CA ARG A 109 -4.03 5.11 28.00
C ARG A 109 -3.83 5.76 26.62
N PRO A 110 -3.89 7.10 26.52
CA PRO A 110 -3.83 7.80 25.24
C PRO A 110 -2.50 7.58 24.50
N TYR A 111 -1.42 7.23 25.22
CA TYR A 111 -0.13 6.90 24.63
C TYR A 111 -0.19 5.69 23.68
N LEU A 112 -1.17 4.79 23.82
CA LEU A 112 -1.35 3.66 22.90
C LEU A 112 -1.62 4.13 21.47
N VAL A 113 -2.39 5.21 21.28
CA VAL A 113 -2.64 5.82 19.96
C VAL A 113 -1.33 6.27 19.32
N LEU A 114 -0.43 6.84 20.12
CA LEU A 114 0.87 7.31 19.67
C LEU A 114 1.77 6.14 19.26
N VAL A 115 1.74 5.03 20.02
CA VAL A 115 2.43 3.78 19.65
C VAL A 115 1.92 3.25 18.31
N TYR A 116 0.60 3.17 18.10
CA TYR A 116 0.03 2.73 16.81
C TYR A 116 0.39 3.66 15.66
N ALA A 117 0.39 4.98 15.88
CA ALA A 117 0.82 5.95 14.89
C ALA A 117 2.30 5.77 14.50
N VAL A 118 3.18 5.52 15.48
CA VAL A 118 4.60 5.24 15.23
C VAL A 118 4.78 3.93 14.45
N ILE A 119 4.10 2.85 14.85
CA ILE A 119 4.13 1.57 14.12
C ILE A 119 3.66 1.78 12.67
N PHE A 120 2.58 2.53 12.47
CA PHE A 120 2.11 2.89 11.16
C PHE A 120 3.14 3.68 10.34
N LEU A 121 3.77 4.70 10.92
CA LEU A 121 4.76 5.52 10.22
C LEU A 121 5.99 4.72 9.81
N VAL A 122 6.46 3.82 10.68
CA VAL A 122 7.58 2.91 10.38
C VAL A 122 7.19 1.98 9.23
N THR A 123 6.06 1.29 9.33
CA THR A 123 5.61 0.35 8.29
C THR A 123 5.32 1.05 6.97
N PHE A 124 4.72 2.24 7.01
CA PHE A 124 4.50 3.07 5.83
C PHE A 124 5.82 3.46 5.19
N THR A 125 6.79 3.97 5.94
CA THR A 125 8.11 4.37 5.44
C THR A 125 8.84 3.20 4.79
N VAL A 126 8.87 2.03 5.42
CA VAL A 126 9.48 0.82 4.85
C VAL A 126 8.81 0.44 3.53
N ARG A 127 7.47 0.47 3.46
CA ARG A 127 6.74 0.21 2.21
C ARG A 127 7.07 1.24 1.13
N GLN A 128 7.22 2.51 1.48
CA GLN A 128 7.60 3.54 0.51
C GLN A 128 9.02 3.30 -0.02
N LEU A 129 9.96 2.95 0.85
CA LEU A 129 11.32 2.64 0.45
C LEU A 129 11.38 1.44 -0.51
N ALA A 130 10.66 0.35 -0.18
CA ALA A 130 10.56 -0.81 -1.06
C ALA A 130 9.93 -0.45 -2.42
N GLY A 131 8.86 0.34 -2.42
CA GLY A 131 8.23 0.82 -3.65
C GLY A 131 9.16 1.69 -4.51
N TYR A 132 9.92 2.58 -3.88
CA TYR A 132 10.92 3.41 -4.54
C TYR A 132 12.03 2.57 -5.18
N ILE A 133 12.57 1.57 -4.46
CA ILE A 133 13.61 0.67 -5.00
C ILE A 133 13.09 -0.08 -6.22
N ILE A 134 11.86 -0.59 -6.18
CA ILE A 134 11.23 -1.29 -7.31
C ILE A 134 11.02 -0.35 -8.51
N GLU A 135 10.58 0.89 -8.27
CA GLU A 135 10.38 1.87 -9.34
C GLU A 135 11.71 2.29 -9.96
N LYS A 136 12.73 2.52 -9.13
CA LYS A 136 14.09 2.80 -9.57
C LYS A 136 14.65 1.67 -10.44
N ALA A 137 14.53 0.42 -10.00
CA ALA A 137 15.01 -0.74 -10.77
C ALA A 137 14.35 -0.83 -12.15
N LYS A 138 13.07 -0.45 -12.29
CA LYS A 138 12.40 -0.39 -13.60
C LYS A 138 12.93 0.74 -14.49
N THR A 139 13.20 1.90 -13.90
CA THR A 139 13.78 3.03 -14.62
C THR A 139 15.20 2.71 -15.09
N ASP A 140 16.01 2.09 -14.24
CA ASP A 140 17.39 1.70 -14.57
C ASP A 140 17.39 0.71 -15.76
N LEU A 141 16.55 -0.34 -15.72
CA LEU A 141 16.38 -1.27 -16.85
C LEU A 141 15.93 -0.59 -18.15
N MET A 142 15.09 0.43 -18.06
CA MET A 142 14.62 1.17 -19.25
C MET A 142 15.72 2.07 -19.82
N ASN A 143 16.54 2.67 -18.96
CA ASN A 143 17.70 3.45 -19.39
C ASN A 143 18.74 2.56 -20.05
N ASP A 144 19.02 1.38 -19.49
CA ASP A 144 19.94 0.41 -20.09
C ASP A 144 19.47 -0.02 -21.49
N ALA A 145 18.15 -0.25 -21.66
CA ALA A 145 17.55 -0.59 -22.94
C ALA A 145 17.60 0.58 -23.95
N LEU A 146 17.46 1.83 -23.48
CA LEU A 146 17.60 3.02 -24.33
C LEU A 146 19.06 3.20 -24.77
N GLU A 147 20.02 2.97 -23.87
CA GLU A 147 21.44 3.06 -24.19
C GLU A 147 21.86 1.99 -25.21
N SER A 148 21.36 0.75 -25.07
CA SER A 148 21.61 -0.30 -26.07
C SER A 148 20.98 0.04 -27.42
N PHE A 149 19.75 0.55 -27.43
CA PHE A 149 19.08 0.96 -28.66
C PHE A 149 19.80 2.13 -29.36
N GLN A 150 20.25 3.12 -28.60
CA GLN A 150 21.05 4.23 -29.13
C GLN A 150 22.39 3.75 -29.69
N LYS A 151 23.07 2.80 -29.04
CA LYS A 151 24.30 2.20 -29.56
C LYS A 151 24.08 1.41 -30.86
N GLU A 152 22.96 0.70 -30.98
CA GLU A 152 22.60 -0.04 -32.20
C GLU A 152 22.24 0.88 -33.38
N HIS A 153 21.60 2.04 -33.14
CA HIS A 153 21.19 2.96 -34.21
C HIS A 153 22.15 4.13 -34.49
N SER A 154 23.06 4.46 -33.57
CA SER A 154 24.12 5.44 -33.87
C SER A 154 25.18 4.88 -34.83
N TRP A 155 25.22 3.57 -35.05
CA TRP A 155 26.08 2.94 -36.07
C TRP A 155 25.53 3.10 -37.50
N ASP A 156 24.25 3.44 -37.68
CA ASP A 156 23.63 3.66 -39.00
C ASP A 156 23.75 5.13 -39.50
N GLU A 157 24.29 6.05 -38.69
CA GLU A 157 24.46 7.47 -39.07
C GLU A 157 25.90 7.84 -39.52
N GLU A 158 26.87 6.90 -39.46
CA GLU A 158 28.28 7.13 -39.83
C GLU A 158 28.75 6.42 -41.14
N GLU A 159 27.86 5.85 -41.95
CA GLU A 159 28.15 5.45 -43.36
C GLU A 159 27.57 6.42 -44.40
#